data_AF-A0A2H0TEU3-F1
#
_entry.id   AF-A0A2H0TEU3-F1
#
_cell.length_a   1.000
_cell.length_b   1.000
_cell.length_c   1.000
_cell.angle_alpha   90.00
_cell.angle_beta   90.00
_cell.angle_gamma   90.00
#
_symmetry.space_group_name_H-M   'P 1'
#
loop_
_entity.id
_entity.type
_entity.pdbx_description
1 polymer ?
#
loop_
_entity_poly.entity_id
_entity_poly.type
_entity_poly.pdbx_seq_one_letter_code
_entity_poly.pdbx_strand_id
1 'polypeptide(L)'
;MKTVLKARKNLERIKDIEKRLYEKELTAVKKVFLLCPKCRKKSRLEAWTFIQNKYYVRPYSCNGGDYWVNEKTKMCYIKCPECAETLRIYDHPEINKIVTLVGKETYKVDKIFCIIAVNY
;
A
#
# COMPACT_ATOMS: atom_id res chain seq x y z
N MET A 1 -41.50 -5.41 12.66
CA MET A 1 -40.31 -6.29 12.82
C MET A 1 -39.82 -6.95 11.52
N LYS A 2 -40.67 -7.47 10.62
CA LYS A 2 -40.23 -8.16 9.38
C LYS A 2 -39.41 -7.29 8.41
N THR A 3 -39.72 -6.00 8.32
CA THR A 3 -39.01 -5.00 7.49
C THR A 3 -37.58 -4.74 7.95
N VAL A 4 -37.36 -4.61 9.27
CA VAL A 4 -36.02 -4.40 9.85
C VAL A 4 -35.14 -5.64 9.63
N LEU A 5 -35.71 -6.84 9.77
CA LEU A 5 -34.99 -8.09 9.52
C LEU A 5 -34.57 -8.24 8.04
N LYS A 6 -35.46 -7.87 7.11
CA LYS A 6 -35.18 -7.84 5.67
C LYS A 6 -34.09 -6.81 5.34
N ALA A 7 -34.13 -5.63 5.94
CA ALA A 7 -33.10 -4.60 5.77
C ALA A 7 -31.72 -5.06 6.26
N ARG A 8 -31.65 -5.75 7.41
CA ARG A 8 -30.38 -6.34 7.91
C ARG A 8 -29.80 -7.37 6.95
N LYS A 9 -30.61 -8.29 6.44
CA LYS A 9 -30.16 -9.29 5.45
C LYS A 9 -29.67 -8.64 4.15
N ASN A 10 -30.32 -7.56 3.71
CA ASN A 10 -29.87 -6.81 2.53
C ASN A 10 -28.54 -6.10 2.79
N LEU A 11 -28.35 -5.50 3.97
CA LEU A 11 -27.08 -4.91 4.40
C LEU A 11 -25.94 -5.94 4.42
N GLU A 12 -26.20 -7.14 4.95
CA GLU A 12 -25.23 -8.24 4.94
C GLU A 12 -24.85 -8.64 3.51
N ARG A 13 -25.82 -8.74 2.59
CA ARG A 13 -25.56 -9.04 1.18
C ARG A 13 -24.73 -7.96 0.49
N ILE A 14 -25.02 -6.69 0.74
CA ILE A 14 -24.24 -5.57 0.16
C ILE A 14 -22.79 -5.65 0.64
N LYS A 15 -22.56 -5.85 1.94
CA LYS A 15 -21.22 -6.03 2.50
C LYS A 15 -20.47 -7.20 1.88
N ASP A 16 -21.17 -8.31 1.62
CA ASP A 16 -20.57 -9.50 1.01
C ASP A 16 -20.19 -9.24 -0.46
N ILE A 17 -21.01 -8.50 -1.21
CA ILE A 17 -20.71 -8.07 -2.58
C ILE A 17 -19.51 -7.12 -2.59
N GLU A 18 -19.50 -6.10 -1.73
CA GLU A 18 -18.39 -5.16 -1.58
C GLU A 18 -17.09 -5.88 -1.29
N LYS A 19 -17.10 -6.85 -0.38
CA LYS A 19 -15.94 -7.67 -0.06
C LYS A 19 -15.43 -8.46 -1.27
N ARG A 20 -16.32 -9.10 -2.04
CA ARG A 20 -15.93 -9.87 -3.23
C ARG A 20 -15.35 -8.97 -4.33
N LEU A 21 -15.93 -7.78 -4.53
CA LEU A 21 -15.41 -6.80 -5.48
C LEU A 21 -14.02 -6.32 -5.04
N TYR A 22 -13.87 -6.00 -3.76
CA TYR A 22 -12.59 -5.62 -3.17
C TYR A 22 -11.51 -6.70 -3.38
N GLU A 23 -11.81 -7.96 -3.10
CA GLU A 23 -10.86 -9.08 -3.27
C GLU A 23 -10.47 -9.28 -4.74
N LYS A 24 -11.41 -9.12 -5.68
CA LYS A 24 -11.14 -9.19 -7.12
C LYS A 24 -10.21 -8.08 -7.58
N GLU A 25 -10.50 -6.84 -7.18
CA GLU A 25 -9.66 -5.70 -7.50
C GLU A 25 -8.26 -5.86 -6.90
N LEU A 26 -8.16 -6.27 -5.64
CA LEU A 26 -6.88 -6.52 -4.98
C LEU A 26 -6.06 -7.59 -5.72
N THR A 27 -6.71 -8.65 -6.18
CA THR A 27 -6.07 -9.72 -6.95
C THR A 27 -5.54 -9.20 -8.30
N ALA A 28 -6.29 -8.33 -8.97
CA ALA A 28 -5.84 -7.68 -10.19
C ALA A 28 -4.62 -6.77 -9.93
N VAL A 29 -4.65 -5.99 -8.84
CA VAL A 29 -3.55 -5.11 -8.43
C VAL A 29 -2.27 -5.89 -8.13
N LYS A 30 -2.36 -7.01 -7.41
CA LYS A 30 -1.19 -7.86 -7.08
C LYS A 30 -0.45 -8.41 -8.31
N LYS A 31 -1.20 -8.68 -9.39
CA LYS A 31 -0.68 -9.24 -10.64
C LYS A 31 -0.01 -8.20 -11.55
N VAL A 32 -0.10 -6.91 -11.21
CA VAL A 32 0.57 -5.84 -11.95
C VAL A 32 2.09 -6.05 -11.90
N PHE A 33 2.78 -5.87 -13.02
CA PHE A 33 4.24 -5.96 -13.07
C PHE A 33 4.90 -4.59 -12.88
N LEU A 34 6.02 -4.57 -12.15
CA LEU A 34 6.94 -3.44 -12.11
C LEU A 34 8.27 -3.83 -12.75
N LEU A 35 8.86 -2.90 -13.50
CA LEU A 35 10.19 -3.03 -14.08
C LEU A 35 11.23 -2.46 -13.11
N CYS A 36 12.22 -3.26 -12.72
CA CYS A 36 13.35 -2.73 -11.97
C CYS A 36 14.27 -1.90 -12.87
N PRO A 37 14.58 -0.62 -12.53
CA PRO A 37 15.50 0.20 -13.33
C PRO A 37 16.94 -0.35 -13.33
N LYS A 38 17.37 -1.04 -12.27
CA LYS A 38 18.74 -1.56 -12.13
C LYS A 38 18.97 -2.86 -12.90
N CYS A 39 18.17 -3.91 -12.62
CA CYS A 39 18.36 -5.22 -13.26
C CYS A 39 17.50 -5.43 -14.51
N ARG A 40 16.63 -4.46 -14.85
CA ARG A 40 15.76 -4.47 -16.04
C ARG A 40 14.80 -5.68 -16.13
N LYS A 41 14.67 -6.45 -15.05
CA LYS A 41 13.68 -7.53 -14.93
C LYS A 41 12.33 -7.00 -14.48
N LYS A 42 11.26 -7.65 -14.93
CA LYS A 42 9.88 -7.37 -14.54
C LYS A 42 9.44 -8.40 -13.52
N SER A 43 8.91 -7.94 -12.39
CA SER A 43 8.35 -8.82 -11.36
C SER A 43 7.00 -8.30 -10.91
N ARG A 44 6.12 -9.21 -10.48
CA ARG A 44 4.78 -8.84 -9.98
C ARG A 44 4.89 -8.01 -8.72
N LEU A 45 4.00 -7.04 -8.57
CA LEU A 45 3.93 -6.10 -7.46
C LEU A 45 3.90 -6.81 -6.10
N GLU A 46 3.17 -7.93 -6.03
CA GLU A 46 3.08 -8.78 -4.82
C GLU A 46 4.44 -9.32 -4.34
N ALA A 47 5.40 -9.49 -5.24
CA ALA A 47 6.74 -10.00 -4.93
C ALA A 47 7.71 -8.89 -4.48
N TRP A 48 7.39 -7.61 -4.73
CA TRP A 48 8.22 -6.51 -4.27
C TRP A 48 8.05 -6.32 -2.77
N THR A 49 9.14 -5.98 -2.08
CA THR A 49 9.07 -5.66 -0.66
C THR A 49 8.80 -4.18 -0.48
N PHE A 50 7.76 -3.82 0.26
CA PHE A 50 7.54 -2.43 0.66
C PHE A 50 8.22 -2.17 2.00
N ILE A 51 9.05 -1.13 2.05
CA ILE A 51 9.79 -0.69 3.23
C ILE A 51 9.25 0.68 3.62
N GLN A 52 8.50 0.72 4.71
CA GLN A 52 7.96 1.97 5.25
C GLN A 52 8.98 2.60 6.20
N ASN A 53 9.58 3.72 5.80
CA ASN A 53 10.33 4.54 6.76
C ASN A 53 9.40 5.57 7.39
N LYS A 54 9.54 5.73 8.70
CA LYS A 54 9.07 6.88 9.45
C LYS A 54 10.17 7.93 9.46
N TYR A 55 9.82 9.20 9.41
CA TYR A 55 10.78 10.26 9.69
C TYR A 55 10.32 11.08 10.89
N TYR A 56 11.30 11.44 11.71
CA TYR A 56 11.11 12.25 12.90
C TYR A 56 10.96 13.71 12.50
N VAL A 57 9.86 14.34 12.90
CA VAL A 57 9.70 15.79 12.79
C VAL A 57 10.04 16.41 14.13
N ARG A 58 11.16 17.13 14.14
CA ARG A 58 11.58 17.92 15.30
C ARG A 58 10.63 19.10 15.51
N PRO A 59 10.41 19.53 16.76
CA PRO A 59 9.54 20.65 17.04
C PRO A 59 10.15 21.96 16.51
N TYR A 60 9.31 22.80 15.91
CA TYR A 60 9.71 24.11 15.37
C TYR A 60 9.38 25.28 16.30
N SER A 61 8.71 25.01 17.43
CA SER A 61 8.36 26.01 18.44
C SER A 61 8.25 25.38 19.83
N CYS A 62 8.30 26.19 20.88
CA CYS A 62 8.17 25.74 22.28
C CYS A 62 6.84 25.02 22.60
N ASN A 63 5.83 25.16 21.74
CA ASN A 63 4.52 24.50 21.88
C ASN A 63 4.30 23.36 20.88
N GLY A 64 5.21 23.15 19.93
CA GLY A 64 5.13 22.02 19.01
C GLY A 64 5.74 20.80 19.69
N GLY A 65 4.98 19.71 19.82
CA GLY A 65 5.55 18.41 20.19
C GLY A 65 6.37 17.82 19.04
N ASP A 66 7.29 16.93 19.36
CA ASP A 66 7.90 16.05 18.39
C ASP A 66 6.91 14.95 17.95
N TYR A 67 7.00 14.52 16.70
CA TYR A 67 6.16 13.42 16.21
C TYR A 67 6.83 12.66 15.08
N TRP A 68 6.49 11.37 15.00
CA TRP A 68 6.87 10.51 13.89
C TRP A 68 5.82 10.61 12.79
N VAL A 69 6.26 11.02 11.59
CA VAL A 69 5.37 11.04 10.43
C VAL A 69 5.40 9.69 9.74
N ASN A 70 4.24 9.04 9.74
CA ASN A 70 3.96 7.88 8.90
C ASN A 70 3.52 8.36 7.52
N GLU A 71 4.45 8.83 6.68
CA GLU A 71 4.11 9.17 5.30
C GLU A 71 3.80 7.89 4.52
N LYS A 72 2.65 7.85 3.84
CA LYS A 72 2.19 6.63 3.13
C LYS A 72 3.10 6.23 1.96
N THR A 73 3.83 7.16 1.35
CA THR A 73 4.61 6.89 0.11
C THR A 73 5.88 7.73 -0.09
N LYS A 74 5.92 9.00 0.35
CA LYS A 74 7.01 9.95 0.05
C LYS A 74 8.39 9.58 0.63
N MET A 75 8.40 8.92 1.79
CA MET A 75 9.62 8.40 2.44
C MET A 75 9.70 6.86 2.39
N CYS A 76 8.88 6.21 1.58
CA CYS A 76 8.87 4.76 1.49
C CYS A 76 9.79 4.26 0.36
N TYR A 77 10.29 3.05 0.53
CA TYR A 77 11.14 2.36 -0.42
C TYR A 77 10.47 1.07 -0.88
N ILE A 78 10.87 0.60 -2.05
CA ILE A 78 10.53 -0.72 -2.56
C ILE A 78 11.82 -1.48 -2.86
N LYS A 79 11.82 -2.77 -2.55
CA LYS A 79 12.94 -3.66 -2.82
C LYS A 79 12.60 -4.57 -3.98
N CYS A 80 13.49 -4.63 -4.97
CA CYS A 80 13.35 -5.53 -6.10
C CYS A 80 13.55 -6.98 -5.66
N PRO A 81 12.66 -7.92 -6.02
CA PRO A 81 12.82 -9.34 -5.65
C PRO A 81 13.97 -10.03 -6.41
N GLU A 82 14.40 -9.48 -7.55
CA GLU A 82 15.38 -10.14 -8.43
C GLU A 82 16.83 -9.78 -8.12
N CYS A 83 17.08 -8.52 -7.78
CA CYS A 83 18.44 -8.01 -7.54
C CYS A 83 18.62 -7.40 -6.15
N ALA A 84 17.59 -7.48 -5.30
CA ALA A 84 17.57 -6.93 -3.95
C ALA A 84 17.78 -5.41 -3.85
N GLU A 85 17.77 -4.68 -4.97
CA GLU A 85 17.96 -3.23 -4.98
C GLU A 85 16.82 -2.52 -4.25
N THR A 86 17.18 -1.63 -3.33
CA THR A 86 16.25 -0.76 -2.64
C THR A 86 16.13 0.56 -3.40
N LEU A 87 14.92 0.90 -3.81
CA LEU A 87 14.62 2.12 -4.56
C LEU A 87 13.62 2.94 -3.78
N ARG A 88 13.85 4.25 -3.68
CA ARG A 88 12.85 5.16 -3.16
C ARG A 88 11.66 5.17 -4.14
N ILE A 89 10.44 5.08 -3.63
CA ILE A 89 9.24 5.04 -4.49
C ILE A 89 9.16 6.28 -5.38
N TYR A 90 9.52 7.44 -4.84
CA TYR A 90 9.47 8.70 -5.56
C TYR A 90 10.49 8.81 -6.70
N ASP A 91 11.52 7.98 -6.69
CA ASP A 91 12.57 7.94 -7.71
C ASP A 91 12.32 6.82 -8.74
N HIS A 92 11.28 6.00 -8.53
CA HIS A 92 10.96 4.90 -9.44
C HIS A 92 10.30 5.43 -10.73
N PRO A 93 10.72 4.98 -11.93
CA PRO A 93 10.14 5.44 -13.20
C PRO A 93 8.62 5.21 -13.30
N GLU A 94 8.12 4.18 -12.63
CA GLU A 94 6.68 3.86 -12.52
C GLU A 94 6.01 4.42 -11.25
N ILE A 95 6.51 5.54 -10.69
CA ILE A 95 5.98 6.18 -9.47
C ILE A 95 4.46 6.36 -9.52
N ASN A 96 3.91 6.90 -10.60
CA ASN A 96 2.47 7.18 -10.71
C ASN A 96 1.66 5.90 -10.54
N LYS A 97 2.13 4.80 -11.12
CA LYS A 97 1.50 3.49 -10.99
C LYS A 97 1.56 2.97 -9.55
N ILE A 98 2.70 3.13 -8.88
CA ILE A 98 2.86 2.72 -7.47
C ILE A 98 1.97 3.59 -6.56
N VAL A 99 2.00 4.92 -6.72
CA VAL A 99 1.26 5.88 -5.90
C VAL A 99 -0.24 5.76 -6.13
N THR A 100 -0.72 5.59 -7.37
CA THR A 100 -2.15 5.36 -7.63
C THR A 100 -2.66 4.07 -6.98
N LEU A 101 -1.82 3.03 -6.92
CA LEU A 101 -2.20 1.75 -6.30
C LEU A 101 -2.16 1.80 -4.77
N VAL A 102 -1.18 2.51 -4.19
CA VAL A 102 -0.98 2.65 -2.73
C VAL A 102 -1.84 3.77 -2.12
N GLY A 103 -2.12 4.82 -2.90
CA GLY A 103 -2.81 6.04 -2.46
C GLY A 103 -4.34 5.95 -2.47
N LYS A 104 -4.91 4.91 -3.10
CA LYS A 104 -6.33 4.59 -2.94
C LYS A 104 -6.57 4.18 -1.49
N GLU A 105 -7.27 5.01 -0.72
CA GLU A 105 -7.55 4.81 0.71
C GLU A 105 -8.18 3.45 1.03
N THR A 106 -8.76 2.80 0.03
CA THR A 106 -9.35 1.47 0.10
C THR A 106 -8.33 0.34 0.32
N TYR A 107 -7.09 0.46 -0.15
CA TYR A 107 -6.12 -0.64 -0.05
C TYR A 107 -5.06 -0.36 1.00
N LYS A 108 -4.92 -1.27 1.96
CA LYS A 108 -3.78 -1.24 2.87
C LYS A 108 -2.55 -1.82 2.15
N VAL A 109 -1.38 -1.22 2.39
CA VAL A 109 -0.13 -1.57 1.68
C VAL A 109 0.29 -3.02 1.92
N ASP A 110 0.01 -3.57 3.11
CA ASP A 110 0.22 -4.96 3.49
C ASP A 110 -0.59 -5.96 2.67
N LYS A 111 -1.66 -5.47 2.02
CA LYS A 111 -2.46 -6.28 1.11
C LYS A 111 -1.93 -6.25 -0.31
N ILE A 112 -1.05 -5.32 -0.67
CA ILE A 112 -0.54 -5.15 -2.03
C ILE A 112 0.88 -5.74 -2.15
N PHE A 113 1.75 -5.45 -1.21
CA PHE A 113 3.17 -5.83 -1.24
C PHE A 113 3.50 -6.92 -0.22
N CYS A 114 4.62 -7.59 -0.41
CA CYS A 114 5.29 -8.28 0.67
C CYS A 114 5.84 -7.23 1.65
N ILE A 115 5.47 -7.27 2.94
CA ILE A 115 6.05 -6.38 3.95
C ILE A 115 7.13 -7.13 4.71
N ILE A 116 8.32 -6.55 4.76
CA ILE A 116 9.29 -6.85 5.80
C ILE A 116 9.25 -5.66 6.75
N ALA A 117 8.79 -5.88 7.98
CA ALA A 117 8.74 -4.86 9.01
C ALA A 117 10.15 -4.29 9.23
N VAL A 118 10.29 -2.97 9.13
CA VAL A 118 11.44 -2.28 9.72
C VAL A 118 11.12 -2.18 11.21
N ASN A 119 11.66 -3.10 12.00
CA ASN A 119 11.73 -2.93 13.45
C ASN A 119 12.52 -1.64 13.70
N TYR A 120 11.87 -0.67 14.33
CA TYR A 120 12.57 0.38 15.07
C TYR A 120 12.75 -0.12 16.50
#